data_AF-A0A527ZU83-F1
#
_entry.id   AF-A0A527ZU83-F1
#
_cell.length_a   1.000
_cell.length_b   1.000
_cell.length_c   1.000
_cell.angle_alpha   90.00
_cell.angle_beta   90.00
_cell.angle_gamma   90.00
#
_symmetry.space_group_name_H-M   'P 1'
#
loop_
_entity.id
_entity.type
_entity.pdbx_description
1 polymer ?
#
loop_
_entity_poly.entity_id
_entity_poly.type
_entity_poly.pdbx_seq_one_letter_code
_entity_poly.pdbx_strand_id
1 'polypeptide(L)'
;MAIAAVSTTRLWTLVAKEFWRKTRRRLRAGPIHRWRYSGRTPERVLIAPPDLRLADPQIALEIYYGRYPLSGHMVETGGKSPFQIAVPNPGWQKALHGFRWLRHMRAAGTELAAANARALVSDWITIHGSNIAGVAWEPGTTAKRVIAWLQHSSVVLQGAEFPFYRAFLKSLAMQIRYLRAMAREMPDGKDRLRARIALAFAALSLPAPASALRGATRNLAEELDRQILPDGGHVSRNPITVLEILADLLPLRQTYANQAETPPAALMGAIDR
;
A
#
# COMPACT_ATOMS: atom_id res chain seq x y z
N MET A 1 10.26 -32.09 -36.81
CA MET A 1 10.07 -32.37 -35.36
C MET A 1 10.89 -31.49 -34.40
N ALA A 2 11.62 -30.46 -34.85
CA ALA A 2 12.47 -29.62 -33.97
C ALA A 2 11.77 -28.37 -33.37
N ILE A 3 10.61 -27.96 -33.90
CA ILE A 3 9.94 -26.71 -33.51
C ILE A 3 9.08 -26.87 -32.22
N ALA A 4 8.64 -28.09 -31.89
CA ALA A 4 7.83 -28.37 -30.70
C ALA A 4 8.64 -28.52 -29.39
N ALA A 5 9.93 -28.85 -29.47
CA ALA A 5 10.79 -29.02 -28.30
C ALA A 5 11.32 -27.68 -27.73
N VAL A 6 11.39 -26.64 -28.57
CA VAL A 6 11.87 -25.29 -28.19
C VAL A 6 10.77 -24.49 -27.46
N SER A 7 9.50 -24.77 -27.73
CA SER A 7 8.36 -24.11 -27.06
C SER A 7 8.15 -24.66 -25.65
N THR A 8 8.32 -25.97 -25.46
CA THR A 8 8.18 -26.66 -24.17
C THR A 8 9.28 -26.28 -23.20
N THR A 9 10.55 -26.22 -23.63
CA THR A 9 11.66 -25.76 -22.77
C THR A 9 11.47 -24.31 -22.30
N ARG A 10 11.02 -23.41 -23.18
CA ARG A 10 10.67 -22.03 -22.77
C ARG A 10 9.51 -22.01 -21.77
N LEU A 11 8.46 -22.80 -22.01
CA LEU A 11 7.33 -22.92 -21.08
C LEU A 11 7.77 -23.43 -19.70
N TRP A 12 8.58 -24.49 -19.65
CA TRP A 12 9.12 -25.06 -18.41
C TRP A 12 10.03 -24.08 -17.67
N THR A 13 10.84 -23.28 -18.38
CA THR A 13 11.63 -22.23 -17.74
C THR A 13 10.77 -21.11 -17.16
N LEU A 14 9.66 -20.74 -17.81
CA LEU A 14 8.72 -19.74 -17.28
C LEU A 14 7.95 -20.30 -16.07
N VAL A 15 7.49 -21.55 -16.13
CA VAL A 15 6.83 -22.24 -15.01
C VAL A 15 7.78 -22.38 -13.83
N ALA A 16 9.03 -22.80 -14.05
CA ALA A 16 10.05 -22.90 -13.01
C ALA A 16 10.38 -21.53 -12.40
N LYS A 17 10.50 -20.47 -13.21
CA LYS A 17 10.69 -19.09 -12.73
C LYS A 17 9.51 -18.62 -11.89
N GLU A 18 8.27 -18.87 -12.33
CA GLU A 18 7.06 -18.48 -11.60
C GLU A 18 6.92 -19.26 -10.30
N PHE A 19 7.19 -20.57 -10.32
CA PHE A 19 7.20 -21.42 -9.14
C PHE A 19 8.27 -20.94 -8.15
N TRP A 20 9.50 -20.71 -8.61
CA TRP A 20 10.60 -20.19 -7.80
C TRP A 20 10.30 -18.80 -7.22
N ARG A 21 9.60 -17.93 -7.97
CA ARG A 21 9.14 -16.62 -7.49
C ARG A 21 8.04 -16.74 -6.44
N LYS A 22 7.03 -17.58 -6.67
CA LYS A 22 5.95 -17.87 -5.70
C LYS A 22 6.52 -18.49 -4.42
N THR A 23 7.44 -19.44 -4.55
CA THR A 23 8.11 -20.10 -3.43
C THR A 23 8.99 -19.12 -2.66
N ARG A 24 9.84 -18.30 -3.32
CA ARG A 24 10.61 -17.24 -2.63
C ARG A 24 9.74 -16.21 -1.94
N ARG A 25 8.59 -15.84 -2.54
CA ARG A 25 7.63 -14.92 -1.91
C ARG A 25 7.00 -15.53 -0.65
N ARG A 26 6.58 -16.80 -0.71
CA ARG A 26 6.07 -17.54 0.46
C ARG A 26 7.13 -17.69 1.55
N LEU A 27 8.37 -18.02 1.17
CA LEU A 27 9.53 -18.10 2.06
C LEU A 27 9.98 -16.74 2.65
N ARG A 28 9.43 -15.61 2.19
CA ARG A 28 9.68 -14.29 2.79
C ARG A 28 8.45 -13.74 3.53
N ALA A 29 7.30 -14.41 3.42
CA ALA A 29 6.03 -14.04 4.06
C ALA A 29 5.62 -15.08 5.13
N GLY A 30 6.58 -15.52 5.95
CA GLY A 30 6.38 -16.50 7.02
C GLY A 30 6.52 -15.88 8.43
N PRO A 31 5.89 -16.47 9.47
CA PRO A 31 5.90 -15.95 10.85
C PRO A 31 7.30 -15.78 11.44
N ILE A 32 8.24 -16.65 11.06
CA ILE A 32 9.64 -16.64 11.51
C ILE A 32 10.43 -15.44 10.94
N HIS A 33 9.86 -14.68 9.99
CA HIS A 33 10.57 -13.62 9.28
C HIS A 33 10.29 -12.20 9.79
N ARG A 34 9.52 -12.04 10.87
CA ARG A 34 9.32 -10.72 11.50
C ARG A 34 10.64 -10.03 11.84
N TRP A 35 11.62 -10.78 12.36
CA TRP A 35 12.94 -10.23 12.69
C TRP A 35 13.67 -9.66 11.46
N ARG A 36 13.48 -10.24 10.27
CA ARG A 36 14.08 -9.73 9.01
C ARG A 36 13.58 -8.34 8.64
N TYR A 37 12.43 -7.95 9.16
CA TYR A 37 11.81 -6.64 8.96
C TYR A 37 11.80 -5.81 10.24
N SER A 38 12.59 -6.18 11.25
CA SER A 38 12.93 -5.29 12.37
C SER A 38 13.93 -4.21 11.89
N GLY A 39 14.02 -3.11 12.61
CA GLY A 39 14.94 -2.01 12.29
C GLY A 39 14.51 -0.70 12.91
N ARG A 40 15.25 0.38 12.57
CA ARG A 40 14.96 1.73 13.06
C ARG A 40 13.50 2.12 12.78
N THR A 41 12.87 2.69 13.78
CA THR A 41 11.53 3.28 13.68
C THR A 41 11.72 4.79 13.50
N PRO A 42 11.04 5.42 12.52
CA PRO A 42 11.07 6.87 12.40
C PRO A 42 10.51 7.51 13.66
N GLU A 43 10.98 8.71 13.99
CA GLU A 43 10.54 9.44 15.18
C GLU A 43 9.21 10.16 14.96
N ARG A 44 8.92 10.55 13.71
CA ARG A 44 7.69 11.23 13.31
C ARG A 44 7.38 11.06 11.82
N VAL A 45 6.15 11.42 11.44
CA VAL A 45 5.78 11.69 10.05
C VAL A 45 6.12 13.16 9.76
N LEU A 46 6.88 13.43 8.70
CA LEU A 46 7.30 14.78 8.31
C LEU A 46 6.16 15.53 7.61
N ILE A 47 5.48 14.84 6.69
CA ILE A 47 4.37 15.37 5.91
C ILE A 47 3.37 14.24 5.65
N ALA A 48 2.08 14.54 5.81
CA ALA A 48 1.01 13.69 5.31
C ALA A 48 0.74 14.06 3.85
N PRO A 49 0.97 13.16 2.88
CA PRO A 49 0.66 13.42 1.48
C PRO A 49 -0.83 13.74 1.29
N PRO A 50 -1.20 14.58 0.32
CA PRO A 50 -2.60 14.78 -0.01
C PRO A 50 -3.23 13.48 -0.53
N ASP A 51 -4.56 13.37 -0.43
CA ASP A 51 -5.36 12.37 -1.14
C ASP A 51 -6.41 13.10 -1.97
N LEU A 52 -6.46 12.79 -3.26
CA LEU A 52 -7.33 13.43 -4.24
C LEU A 52 -8.57 12.58 -4.55
N ARG A 53 -8.71 11.42 -3.88
CA ARG A 53 -9.90 10.58 -4.03
C ARG A 53 -11.09 11.20 -3.32
N LEU A 54 -12.27 11.02 -3.92
CA LEU A 54 -13.52 11.42 -3.29
C LEU A 54 -13.69 10.68 -1.95
N ALA A 55 -13.98 11.46 -0.93
CA ALA A 55 -14.33 10.99 0.39
C ALA A 55 -15.82 11.26 0.63
N ASP A 56 -16.38 10.47 1.53
CA ASP A 56 -17.79 10.47 1.90
C ASP A 56 -17.87 10.25 3.42
N PRO A 57 -18.25 11.28 4.20
CA PRO A 57 -18.41 11.17 5.64
C PRO A 57 -19.46 10.14 6.07
N GLN A 58 -20.46 9.80 5.25
CA GLN A 58 -21.45 8.79 5.62
C GLN A 58 -20.83 7.40 5.76
N ILE A 59 -19.83 7.07 4.95
CA ILE A 59 -19.10 5.80 5.10
C ILE A 59 -18.37 5.75 6.46
N ALA A 60 -17.92 6.88 7.01
CA ALA A 60 -17.35 6.92 8.35
C ALA A 60 -18.40 6.59 9.43
N LEU A 61 -19.63 7.08 9.26
CA LEU A 61 -20.74 6.79 10.15
C LEU A 61 -21.16 5.32 10.10
N GLU A 62 -21.24 4.74 8.89
CA GLU A 62 -21.50 3.30 8.71
C GLU A 62 -20.42 2.45 9.42
N ILE A 63 -19.14 2.78 9.21
CA ILE A 63 -18.04 2.05 9.88
C ILE A 63 -18.11 2.20 11.40
N TYR A 64 -18.54 3.35 11.91
CA TYR A 64 -18.78 3.56 13.34
C TYR A 64 -19.90 2.64 13.87
N TYR A 65 -20.97 2.43 13.11
CA TYR A 65 -22.02 1.45 13.43
C TYR A 65 -21.62 -0.01 13.17
N GLY A 66 -20.36 -0.28 12.86
CA GLY A 66 -19.88 -1.64 12.59
C GLY A 66 -20.29 -2.17 11.21
N ARG A 67 -20.65 -1.29 10.28
CA ARG A 67 -21.05 -1.60 8.91
C ARG A 67 -19.99 -1.17 7.92
N TYR A 68 -19.53 -2.10 7.09
CA TYR A 68 -18.36 -1.91 6.23
C TYR A 68 -18.75 -2.05 4.75
N PRO A 69 -19.17 -0.95 4.07
CA PRO A 69 -19.52 -0.95 2.66
C PRO A 69 -18.26 -0.92 1.78
N LEU A 70 -17.62 -2.08 1.62
CA LEU A 70 -16.34 -2.20 0.92
C LEU A 70 -16.46 -3.07 -0.32
N SER A 71 -15.85 -2.65 -1.43
CA SER A 71 -15.84 -3.42 -2.69
C SER A 71 -17.25 -3.82 -3.17
N GLY A 72 -18.23 -2.94 -2.99
CA GLY A 72 -19.63 -3.17 -3.37
C GLY A 72 -20.40 -4.15 -2.47
N HIS A 73 -19.83 -4.52 -1.31
CA HIS A 73 -20.45 -5.45 -0.37
C HIS A 73 -20.55 -4.80 1.01
N MET A 74 -21.74 -4.85 1.61
CA MET A 74 -21.95 -4.44 2.99
C MET A 74 -21.71 -5.63 3.92
N VAL A 75 -20.90 -5.42 4.96
CA VAL A 75 -20.66 -6.43 6.00
C VAL A 75 -20.87 -5.79 7.35
N GLU A 76 -21.70 -6.40 8.18
CA GLU A 76 -21.95 -5.98 9.55
C GLU A 76 -21.14 -6.85 10.52
N THR A 77 -20.40 -6.23 11.45
CA THR A 77 -19.53 -6.97 12.38
C THR A 77 -20.19 -7.33 13.71
N GLY A 78 -21.36 -6.77 14.00
CA GLY A 78 -22.08 -7.01 15.27
C GLY A 78 -21.24 -6.61 16.50
N GLY A 79 -20.47 -5.52 16.40
CA GLY A 79 -19.59 -5.03 17.47
C GLY A 79 -18.22 -5.72 17.58
N LYS A 80 -17.96 -6.76 16.79
CA LYS A 80 -16.61 -7.34 16.68
C LYS A 80 -15.73 -6.47 15.78
N SER A 81 -14.41 -6.63 15.93
CA SER A 81 -13.45 -6.02 15.01
C SER A 81 -13.66 -6.59 13.59
N PRO A 82 -13.66 -5.77 12.53
CA PRO A 82 -13.79 -6.25 11.14
C PRO A 82 -12.63 -7.17 10.73
N PHE A 83 -11.50 -7.13 11.45
CA PHE A 83 -10.33 -7.97 11.21
C PHE A 83 -10.44 -9.37 11.83
N GLN A 84 -11.46 -9.63 12.65
CA GLN A 84 -11.69 -10.93 13.29
C GLN A 84 -12.77 -11.76 12.58
N ILE A 85 -13.53 -11.17 11.66
CA ILE A 85 -14.61 -11.86 10.95
C ILE A 85 -14.10 -12.50 9.66
N ALA A 86 -14.60 -13.71 9.37
CA ALA A 86 -14.32 -14.41 8.12
C ALA A 86 -15.34 -14.01 7.06
N VAL A 87 -14.91 -13.25 6.05
CA VAL A 87 -15.77 -12.84 4.93
C VAL A 87 -15.26 -13.50 3.65
N PRO A 88 -16.03 -14.36 2.95
CA PRO A 88 -15.58 -15.08 1.76
C PRO A 88 -15.54 -14.20 0.49
N ASN A 89 -15.11 -12.94 0.62
CA ASN A 89 -14.96 -11.99 -0.49
C ASN A 89 -13.53 -11.40 -0.49
N PRO A 90 -12.65 -11.83 -1.42
CA PRO A 90 -11.29 -11.34 -1.49
C PRO A 90 -11.18 -9.84 -1.79
N GLY A 91 -12.12 -9.26 -2.56
CA GLY A 91 -12.16 -7.83 -2.85
C GLY A 91 -12.44 -7.01 -1.60
N TRP A 92 -13.42 -7.44 -0.81
CA TRP A 92 -13.76 -6.85 0.48
C TRP A 92 -12.59 -6.92 1.46
N GLN A 93 -11.96 -8.09 1.61
CA GLN A 93 -10.78 -8.25 2.49
C GLN A 93 -9.62 -7.32 2.09
N LYS A 94 -9.33 -7.23 0.78
CA LYS A 94 -8.28 -6.33 0.26
C LYS A 94 -8.62 -4.85 0.49
N ALA A 95 -9.90 -4.48 0.37
CA ALA A 95 -10.36 -3.13 0.65
C ALA A 95 -10.24 -2.78 2.14
N LEU A 96 -10.62 -3.71 3.03
CA LEU A 96 -10.51 -3.57 4.47
C LEU A 96 -9.04 -3.37 4.88
N HIS A 97 -8.18 -4.32 4.52
CA HIS A 97 -6.76 -4.31 4.88
C HIS A 97 -5.94 -3.25 4.13
N GLY A 98 -6.49 -2.63 3.08
CA GLY A 98 -5.88 -1.54 2.34
C GLY A 98 -6.07 -0.17 2.96
N PHE A 99 -6.97 -0.02 3.96
CA PHE A 99 -7.20 1.22 4.72
C PHE A 99 -7.54 2.48 3.90
N ARG A 100 -7.84 2.36 2.59
CA ARG A 100 -8.24 3.53 1.78
C ARG A 100 -9.51 4.19 2.33
N TRP A 101 -10.30 3.48 3.11
CA TRP A 101 -11.49 4.02 3.79
C TRP A 101 -11.16 5.07 4.87
N LEU A 102 -9.91 5.20 5.33
CA LEU A 102 -9.49 6.28 6.25
C LEU A 102 -9.75 7.68 5.69
N ARG A 103 -9.83 7.84 4.35
CA ARG A 103 -10.23 9.11 3.72
C ARG A 103 -11.60 9.58 4.16
N HIS A 104 -12.54 8.66 4.43
CA HIS A 104 -13.88 8.95 4.92
C HIS A 104 -13.83 9.47 6.35
N MET A 105 -12.99 8.86 7.20
CA MET A 105 -12.76 9.32 8.58
C MET A 105 -12.17 10.73 8.60
N ARG A 106 -11.20 11.01 7.74
CA ARG A 106 -10.63 12.36 7.58
C ARG A 106 -11.70 13.37 7.14
N ALA A 107 -12.56 12.99 6.20
CA ALA A 107 -13.62 13.88 5.69
C ALA A 107 -14.73 14.13 6.72
N ALA A 108 -15.02 13.17 7.60
CA ALA A 108 -15.95 13.37 8.71
C ALA A 108 -15.45 14.43 9.71
N GLY A 109 -14.14 14.53 9.93
CA GLY A 109 -13.53 15.63 10.69
C GLY A 109 -13.89 15.70 12.17
N THR A 110 -14.50 14.65 12.75
CA THR A 110 -14.90 14.59 14.16
C THR A 110 -13.88 13.85 15.01
N GLU A 111 -13.83 14.17 16.31
CA GLU A 111 -13.04 13.40 17.28
C GLU A 111 -13.47 11.93 17.36
N LEU A 112 -14.77 11.66 17.16
CA LEU A 112 -15.32 10.32 17.09
C LEU A 112 -14.73 9.53 15.91
N ALA A 113 -14.66 10.13 14.71
CA ALA A 113 -14.06 9.49 13.54
C ALA A 113 -12.56 9.23 13.75
N ALA A 114 -11.83 10.16 14.37
CA ALA A 114 -10.43 9.99 14.73
C ALA A 114 -10.20 8.89 15.77
N ALA A 115 -11.05 8.81 16.80
CA ALA A 115 -11.01 7.75 17.80
C ALA A 115 -11.32 6.37 17.19
N ASN A 116 -12.34 6.28 16.34
CA ASN A 116 -12.70 5.04 15.65
C ASN A 116 -11.58 4.58 14.69
N ALA A 117 -11.01 5.51 13.90
CA ALA A 117 -9.87 5.21 13.04
C ALA A 117 -8.67 4.66 13.83
N ARG A 118 -8.37 5.25 15.00
CA ARG A 118 -7.31 4.77 15.91
C ARG A 118 -7.60 3.38 16.45
N ALA A 119 -8.83 3.12 16.91
CA ALA A 119 -9.23 1.81 17.40
C ALA A 119 -9.03 0.74 16.33
N LEU A 120 -9.52 0.98 15.10
CA LEU A 120 -9.37 0.04 13.98
C LEU A 120 -7.91 -0.18 13.55
N VAL A 121 -7.09 0.86 13.56
CA VAL A 121 -5.65 0.72 13.32
C VAL A 121 -4.97 -0.08 14.43
N SER A 122 -5.34 0.15 15.69
CA SER A 122 -4.83 -0.60 16.85
C SER A 122 -5.19 -2.09 16.77
N ASP A 123 -6.44 -2.40 16.44
CA ASP A 123 -6.91 -3.76 16.21
C ASP A 123 -6.08 -4.46 15.14
N TRP A 124 -5.89 -3.80 13.98
CA TRP A 124 -5.09 -4.36 12.91
C TRP A 124 -3.64 -4.63 13.32
N ILE A 125 -3.01 -3.71 14.06
CA ILE A 125 -1.64 -3.89 14.57
C ILE A 125 -1.59 -5.08 15.54
N THR A 126 -2.58 -5.20 16.41
CA THR A 126 -2.67 -6.28 17.40
C THR A 126 -2.84 -7.65 16.72
N ILE A 127 -3.74 -7.75 15.74
CA ILE A 127 -4.10 -9.01 15.08
C ILE A 127 -3.06 -9.42 14.02
N HIS A 128 -2.57 -8.48 13.22
CA HIS A 128 -1.73 -8.76 12.04
C HIS A 128 -0.30 -8.23 12.14
N GLY A 129 0.02 -7.35 13.10
CA GLY A 129 1.34 -6.72 13.19
C GLY A 129 2.49 -7.66 13.56
N SER A 130 2.18 -8.81 14.17
CA SER A 130 3.16 -9.87 14.50
C SER A 130 3.14 -11.05 13.51
N ASN A 131 2.05 -11.23 12.78
CA ASN A 131 1.83 -12.36 11.87
C ASN A 131 1.83 -11.90 10.40
N ILE A 132 2.99 -12.01 9.75
CA ILE A 132 3.17 -11.64 8.34
C ILE A 132 2.62 -12.76 7.45
N ALA A 133 1.30 -12.78 7.26
CA ALA A 133 0.62 -13.79 6.45
C ALA A 133 -0.71 -13.27 5.87
N GLY A 134 -1.24 -14.01 4.89
CA GLY A 134 -2.58 -13.81 4.34
C GLY A 134 -2.78 -12.51 3.55
N VAL A 135 -4.05 -12.18 3.31
CA VAL A 135 -4.46 -11.00 2.51
C VAL A 135 -3.98 -9.68 3.14
N ALA A 136 -3.90 -9.63 4.48
CA ALA A 136 -3.38 -8.49 5.22
C ALA A 136 -1.96 -8.09 4.81
N TRP A 137 -1.11 -9.07 4.46
CA TRP A 137 0.28 -8.86 4.08
C TRP A 137 0.57 -9.09 2.61
N GLU A 138 -0.43 -9.29 1.75
CA GLU A 138 -0.21 -9.24 0.31
C GLU A 138 0.49 -7.92 -0.07
N PRO A 139 1.57 -7.92 -0.88
CA PRO A 139 2.32 -6.71 -1.17
C PRO A 139 1.48 -5.58 -1.79
N GLY A 140 0.53 -5.92 -2.68
CA GLY A 140 -0.40 -4.92 -3.24
C GLY A 140 -1.30 -4.29 -2.18
N THR A 141 -1.82 -5.08 -1.25
CA THR A 141 -2.62 -4.61 -0.10
C THR A 141 -1.78 -3.77 0.86
N THR A 142 -0.56 -4.23 1.17
CA THR A 142 0.38 -3.51 2.04
C THR A 142 0.80 -2.18 1.43
N ALA A 143 1.01 -2.12 0.11
CA ALA A 143 1.31 -0.86 -0.59
C ALA A 143 0.15 0.14 -0.47
N LYS A 144 -1.10 -0.31 -0.68
CA LYS A 144 -2.30 0.53 -0.46
C LYS A 144 -2.38 1.03 0.98
N ARG A 145 -2.13 0.16 1.96
CA ARG A 145 -2.16 0.50 3.38
C ARG A 145 -1.09 1.51 3.77
N VAL A 146 0.15 1.33 3.30
CA VAL A 146 1.25 2.29 3.54
C VAL A 146 0.90 3.66 2.99
N ILE A 147 0.38 3.74 1.76
CA ILE A 147 -0.07 5.00 1.16
C ILE A 147 -1.19 5.63 2.01
N ALA A 148 -2.24 4.86 2.34
CA ALA A 148 -3.37 5.36 3.12
C ALA A 148 -2.96 5.81 4.53
N TRP A 149 -2.06 5.09 5.20
CA TRP A 149 -1.57 5.45 6.54
C TRP A 149 -0.71 6.71 6.52
N LEU A 150 0.08 6.93 5.46
CA LEU A 150 0.82 8.18 5.29
C LEU A 150 -0.12 9.35 4.98
N GLN A 151 -1.06 9.17 4.05
CA GLN A 151 -2.01 10.22 3.63
C GLN A 151 -2.97 10.64 4.76
N HIS A 152 -3.35 9.69 5.61
CA HIS A 152 -4.35 9.92 6.67
C HIS A 152 -3.74 9.82 8.07
N SER A 153 -2.42 10.02 8.20
CA SER A 153 -1.76 9.98 9.51
C SER A 153 -2.28 11.07 10.44
N SER A 154 -2.74 12.22 9.93
CA SER A 154 -3.28 13.31 10.76
C SER A 154 -4.52 12.88 11.54
N VAL A 155 -5.52 12.27 10.87
CA VAL A 155 -6.74 11.78 11.53
C VAL A 155 -6.45 10.56 12.42
N VAL A 156 -5.51 9.69 12.03
CA VAL A 156 -5.14 8.52 12.84
C VAL A 156 -4.30 8.91 14.07
N LEU A 157 -3.53 9.99 14.04
CA LEU A 157 -2.68 10.40 15.17
C LEU A 157 -3.30 11.52 16.01
N GLN A 158 -4.44 12.06 15.60
CA GLN A 158 -5.16 13.10 16.35
C GLN A 158 -5.51 12.60 17.76
N GLY A 159 -5.06 13.33 18.78
CA GLY A 159 -5.26 13.00 20.20
C GLY A 159 -4.60 11.70 20.64
N ALA A 160 -3.69 11.11 19.86
CA ALA A 160 -3.08 9.81 20.16
C ALA A 160 -2.12 9.88 21.34
N GLU A 161 -2.24 8.91 22.24
CA GLU A 161 -1.26 8.72 23.30
C GLU A 161 0.08 8.20 22.74
N PHE A 162 1.15 8.48 23.48
CA PHE A 162 2.50 8.11 23.09
C PHE A 162 2.71 6.61 22.79
N PRO A 163 2.14 5.65 23.57
CA PRO A 163 2.26 4.23 23.25
C PRO A 163 1.69 3.86 21.89
N PHE A 164 0.48 4.36 21.55
CA PHE A 164 -0.13 4.14 20.25
C PHE A 164 0.70 4.77 19.13
N TYR A 165 1.15 6.02 19.32
CA TYR A 165 1.99 6.72 18.35
C TYR A 165 3.24 5.89 17.98
N ARG A 166 3.95 5.35 18.99
CA ARG A 166 5.11 4.48 18.75
C ARG A 166 4.74 3.17 18.07
N ALA A 167 3.63 2.54 18.45
CA ALA A 167 3.16 1.30 17.83
C ALA A 167 2.81 1.51 16.35
N PHE A 168 2.14 2.61 16.03
CA PHE A 168 1.81 3.02 14.66
C PHE A 168 3.07 3.19 13.81
N LEU A 169 4.03 4.01 14.24
CA LEU A 169 5.26 4.24 13.48
C LEU A 169 6.11 2.97 13.33
N LYS A 170 6.16 2.13 14.37
CA LYS A 170 6.86 0.84 14.33
C LYS A 170 6.24 -0.11 13.30
N SER A 171 4.91 -0.19 13.28
CA SER A 171 4.16 -0.99 12.31
C SER A 171 4.36 -0.47 10.89
N LEU A 172 4.22 0.84 10.67
CA LEU A 172 4.44 1.47 9.37
C LEU A 172 5.86 1.20 8.84
N ALA A 173 6.88 1.37 9.68
CA ALA A 173 8.26 1.10 9.31
C ALA A 173 8.52 -0.37 8.94
N MET A 174 7.88 -1.31 9.65
CA MET A 174 7.94 -2.73 9.32
C MET A 174 7.34 -3.01 7.94
N GLN A 175 6.16 -2.45 7.66
CA GLN A 175 5.48 -2.60 6.37
C GLN A 175 6.30 -2.03 5.21
N ILE A 176 6.96 -0.89 5.40
CA ILE A 176 7.86 -0.28 4.40
C ILE A 176 9.07 -1.18 4.13
N ARG A 177 9.71 -1.75 5.17
CA ARG A 177 10.83 -2.70 5.01
C ARG A 177 10.38 -3.97 4.30
N TYR A 178 9.22 -4.50 4.66
CA TYR A 178 8.59 -5.63 3.98
C TYR A 178 8.39 -5.34 2.49
N LEU A 179 7.76 -4.21 2.14
CA LEU A 179 7.55 -3.81 0.75
C LEU A 179 8.86 -3.65 -0.01
N ARG A 180 9.90 -3.06 0.60
CA ARG A 180 11.21 -2.92 -0.04
C ARG A 180 11.82 -4.27 -0.40
N ALA A 181 11.67 -5.28 0.46
CA ALA A 181 12.14 -6.64 0.21
C ALA A 181 11.29 -7.39 -0.82
N MET A 182 9.99 -7.07 -0.91
CA MET A 182 9.04 -7.72 -1.83
C MET A 182 9.04 -7.13 -3.23
N ALA A 183 9.16 -5.81 -3.37
CA ALA A 183 8.95 -5.10 -4.64
C ALA A 183 9.77 -5.64 -5.81
N ARG A 184 11.00 -6.11 -5.55
CA ARG A 184 11.88 -6.71 -6.57
C ARG A 184 11.45 -8.10 -7.05
N GLU A 185 10.71 -8.83 -6.22
CA GLU A 185 10.25 -10.19 -6.49
C GLU A 185 8.82 -10.23 -7.03
N MET A 186 8.15 -9.08 -7.08
CA MET A 186 6.78 -9.01 -7.59
C MET A 186 6.76 -9.16 -9.12
N PRO A 187 5.71 -9.78 -9.70
CA PRO A 187 5.46 -9.65 -11.13
C PRO A 187 5.31 -8.21 -11.56
N ASP A 188 5.65 -7.95 -12.81
CA ASP A 188 5.24 -6.73 -13.50
C ASP A 188 3.71 -6.62 -13.45
N GLY A 189 3.24 -5.38 -13.31
CA GLY A 189 1.83 -5.06 -13.14
C GLY A 189 1.57 -4.08 -11.99
N LYS A 190 0.30 -3.69 -11.88
CA LYS A 190 -0.15 -2.55 -11.06
C LYS A 190 0.28 -2.60 -9.60
N ASP A 191 0.32 -3.79 -9.00
CA ASP A 191 0.69 -3.93 -7.59
C ASP A 191 2.18 -3.67 -7.36
N ARG A 192 3.05 -4.06 -8.31
CA ARG A 192 4.49 -3.79 -8.24
C ARG A 192 4.77 -2.30 -8.42
N LEU A 193 4.10 -1.67 -9.40
CA LEU A 193 4.19 -0.22 -9.59
C LEU A 193 3.68 0.52 -8.34
N ARG A 194 2.54 0.11 -7.78
CA ARG A 194 2.00 0.68 -6.53
C ARG A 194 2.94 0.48 -5.35
N ALA A 195 3.67 -0.63 -5.27
CA ALA A 195 4.70 -0.82 -4.25
C ALA A 195 5.85 0.19 -4.41
N ARG A 196 6.27 0.52 -5.64
CA ARG A 196 7.26 1.59 -5.88
C ARG A 196 6.73 2.97 -5.51
N ILE A 197 5.47 3.27 -5.84
CA ILE A 197 4.80 4.51 -5.44
C ILE A 197 4.75 4.63 -3.90
N ALA A 198 4.34 3.56 -3.20
CA ALA A 198 4.29 3.55 -1.74
C ALA A 198 5.68 3.78 -1.10
N LEU A 199 6.74 3.22 -1.68
CA LEU A 199 8.11 3.43 -1.21
C LEU A 199 8.62 4.86 -1.49
N ALA A 200 8.19 5.48 -2.58
CA ALA A 200 8.50 6.90 -2.87
C ALA A 200 7.77 7.83 -1.88
N PHE A 201 6.47 7.62 -1.64
CA PHE A 201 5.74 8.32 -0.57
C PHE A 201 6.44 8.16 0.78
N ALA A 202 6.81 6.94 1.17
CA ALA A 202 7.50 6.71 2.43
C ALA A 202 8.85 7.42 2.54
N ALA A 203 9.61 7.54 1.44
CA ALA A 203 10.88 8.24 1.44
C ALA A 203 10.74 9.77 1.51
N LEU A 204 9.64 10.33 1.03
CA LEU A 204 9.31 11.76 1.11
C LEU A 204 8.64 12.14 2.44
N SER A 205 7.85 11.24 3.02
CA SER A 205 7.00 11.53 4.19
C SER A 205 7.63 11.20 5.54
N LEU A 206 8.76 10.48 5.57
CA LEU A 206 9.41 10.02 6.80
C LEU A 206 10.87 10.45 6.83
N PRO A 207 11.48 10.61 8.03
CA PRO A 207 12.91 10.83 8.16
C PRO A 207 13.68 9.69 7.49
N ALA A 208 14.40 10.00 6.41
CA ALA A 208 15.16 9.05 5.63
C ALA A 208 16.46 9.70 5.13
N PRO A 209 17.55 8.92 4.97
CA PRO A 209 18.77 9.46 4.36
C PRO A 209 18.51 9.80 2.88
N ALA A 210 19.18 10.82 2.36
CA ALA A 210 19.02 11.25 0.96
C ALA A 210 19.27 10.12 -0.06
N SER A 211 20.13 9.15 0.28
CA SER A 211 20.35 7.94 -0.53
C SER A 211 19.11 7.05 -0.67
N ALA A 212 18.27 6.98 0.37
CA ALA A 212 17.01 6.24 0.32
C ALA A 212 16.00 6.91 -0.61
N LEU A 213 15.90 8.24 -0.57
CA LEU A 213 15.04 8.99 -1.49
C LEU A 213 15.52 8.85 -2.94
N ARG A 214 16.81 9.08 -3.22
CA ARG A 214 17.37 8.85 -4.57
C ARG A 214 17.12 7.43 -5.07
N GLY A 215 17.28 6.44 -4.19
CA GLY A 215 16.97 5.05 -4.52
C GLY A 215 15.49 4.84 -4.83
N ALA A 216 14.58 5.38 -4.03
CA ALA A 216 13.13 5.25 -4.26
C ALA A 216 12.71 5.94 -5.57
N THR A 217 13.17 7.17 -5.81
CA THR A 217 12.93 7.95 -7.03
C THR A 217 13.41 7.21 -8.27
N ARG A 218 14.64 6.69 -8.28
CA ARG A 218 15.17 5.92 -9.42
C ARG A 218 14.35 4.66 -9.69
N ASN A 219 14.08 3.86 -8.64
CA ASN A 219 13.29 2.63 -8.79
C ASN A 219 11.85 2.91 -9.27
N LEU A 220 11.27 4.06 -8.91
CA LEU A 220 9.96 4.47 -9.39
C LEU A 220 10.02 4.83 -10.87
N ALA A 221 11.01 5.62 -11.28
CA ALA A 221 11.20 6.00 -12.68
C ALA A 221 11.35 4.76 -13.58
N GLU A 222 12.26 3.85 -13.22
CA GLU A 222 12.46 2.58 -13.95
C GLU A 222 11.19 1.72 -14.06
N GLU A 223 10.30 1.79 -13.07
CA GLU A 223 9.06 1.02 -13.06
C GLU A 223 7.95 1.71 -13.88
N LEU A 224 7.92 3.04 -13.88
CA LEU A 224 7.02 3.84 -14.73
C LEU A 224 7.37 3.64 -16.20
N ASP A 225 8.64 3.79 -16.57
CA ASP A 225 9.11 3.58 -17.96
C ASP A 225 8.84 2.16 -18.46
N ARG A 226 8.82 1.18 -17.55
CA ARG A 226 8.53 -0.23 -17.86
C ARG A 226 7.03 -0.49 -18.07
N GLN A 227 6.16 0.17 -17.31
CA GLN A 227 4.74 -0.20 -17.21
C GLN A 227 3.79 0.81 -17.87
N ILE A 228 4.22 2.06 -18.08
CA ILE A 228 3.45 3.10 -18.78
C ILE A 228 4.03 3.24 -20.18
N LEU A 229 3.20 2.93 -21.17
CA LEU A 229 3.58 2.87 -22.57
C LEU A 229 3.63 4.29 -23.18
N PRO A 230 4.18 4.45 -24.40
CA PRO A 230 4.24 5.76 -25.07
C PRO A 230 2.87 6.41 -25.30
N ASP A 231 1.80 5.61 -25.37
CA ASP A 231 0.40 6.04 -25.51
C ASP A 231 -0.27 6.40 -24.17
N GLY A 232 0.47 6.45 -23.06
CA GLY A 232 -0.05 6.68 -21.71
C GLY A 232 -0.73 5.45 -21.07
N GLY A 233 -0.96 4.39 -21.85
CA GLY A 233 -1.60 3.17 -21.39
C GLY A 233 -0.72 2.35 -20.46
N HIS A 234 -1.33 1.73 -19.45
CA HIS A 234 -0.63 0.73 -18.64
C HIS A 234 -0.47 -0.59 -19.42
N VAL A 235 0.66 -1.29 -19.24
CA VAL A 235 1.02 -2.58 -19.87
C VAL A 235 -0.08 -3.65 -19.79
N SER A 236 -0.90 -3.63 -18.73
CA SER A 236 -2.04 -4.57 -18.59
C SER A 236 -3.22 -4.28 -19.53
N ARG A 237 -3.19 -3.18 -20.29
CA ARG A 237 -4.28 -2.71 -21.17
C ARG A 237 -5.65 -2.66 -20.47
N ASN A 238 -5.66 -2.32 -19.18
CA ASN A 238 -6.87 -2.20 -18.38
C ASN A 238 -7.04 -0.72 -17.98
N PRO A 239 -8.09 -0.03 -18.44
CA PRO A 239 -8.28 1.40 -18.18
C PRO A 239 -8.48 1.70 -16.69
N ILE A 240 -9.08 0.80 -15.91
CA ILE A 240 -9.25 0.97 -14.46
C ILE A 240 -7.88 1.06 -13.77
N THR A 241 -6.89 0.29 -14.25
CA THR A 241 -5.54 0.33 -13.69
C THR A 241 -4.90 1.71 -13.86
N VAL A 242 -5.09 2.36 -15.02
CA VAL A 242 -4.56 3.71 -15.28
C VAL A 242 -5.17 4.70 -14.29
N LEU A 243 -6.49 4.70 -14.13
CA LEU A 243 -7.18 5.56 -13.16
C LEU A 243 -6.68 5.33 -11.73
N GLU A 244 -6.55 4.07 -11.30
CA GLU A 244 -6.08 3.78 -9.94
C GLU A 244 -4.63 4.24 -9.71
N ILE A 245 -3.75 4.14 -10.71
CA ILE A 245 -2.35 4.58 -10.64
C ILE A 245 -2.27 6.10 -10.66
N LEU A 246 -2.99 6.77 -11.58
CA LEU A 246 -3.00 8.23 -11.68
C LEU A 246 -3.45 8.88 -10.37
N ALA A 247 -4.46 8.31 -9.72
CA ALA A 247 -4.91 8.74 -8.40
C ALA A 247 -3.89 8.50 -7.27
N ASP A 248 -2.83 7.72 -7.48
CA ASP A 248 -1.67 7.62 -6.59
C ASP A 248 -0.49 8.51 -7.05
N LEU A 249 -0.32 8.76 -8.36
CA LEU A 249 0.77 9.59 -8.92
C LEU A 249 0.55 11.09 -8.74
N LEU A 250 -0.67 11.59 -8.90
CA LEU A 250 -0.97 13.01 -8.74
C LEU A 250 -0.64 13.53 -7.34
N PRO A 251 -1.05 12.87 -6.24
CA PRO A 251 -0.64 13.29 -4.90
C PRO A 251 0.86 13.06 -4.65
N LEU A 252 1.49 12.09 -5.31
CA LEU A 252 2.94 11.87 -5.21
C LEU A 252 3.70 13.06 -5.80
N ARG A 253 3.30 13.55 -6.98
CA ARG A 253 3.86 14.76 -7.59
C ARG A 253 3.74 15.97 -6.65
N GLN A 254 2.57 16.16 -6.03
CA GLN A 254 2.38 17.23 -5.04
C GLN A 254 3.29 17.05 -3.82
N THR A 255 3.55 15.80 -3.40
CA THR A 255 4.42 15.51 -2.25
C THR A 255 5.88 15.83 -2.55
N TYR A 256 6.37 15.56 -3.77
CA TYR A 256 7.70 16.01 -4.22
C TYR A 256 7.82 17.54 -4.11
N ALA A 257 6.84 18.27 -4.65
CA ALA A 257 6.82 19.74 -4.58
C ALA A 257 6.81 20.25 -3.13
N ASN A 258 5.99 19.66 -2.25
CA ASN A 258 5.91 20.04 -0.84
C ASN A 258 7.19 19.74 -0.04
N GLN A 259 8.05 18.85 -0.53
CA GLN A 259 9.36 18.56 0.07
C GLN A 259 10.51 19.31 -0.63
N ALA A 260 10.20 20.20 -1.59
CA ALA A 260 11.19 20.87 -2.44
C ALA A 260 12.13 19.89 -3.18
N GLU A 261 11.63 18.68 -3.47
CA GLU A 261 12.34 17.63 -4.18
C GLU A 261 11.88 17.60 -5.64
N THR A 262 12.82 17.39 -6.56
CA THR A 262 12.48 17.33 -8.00
C THR A 262 11.87 15.97 -8.34
N PRO A 263 10.64 15.91 -8.89
CA PRO A 263 10.06 14.65 -9.34
C PRO A 263 10.85 14.09 -10.55
N PRO A 264 10.96 12.77 -10.70
CA PRO A 264 11.64 12.19 -11.87
C PRO A 264 10.86 12.49 -13.16
N ALA A 265 11.56 12.67 -14.27
CA ALA A 265 10.93 12.95 -15.57
C ALA A 265 9.89 11.89 -15.98
N ALA A 266 10.14 10.61 -15.66
CA ALA A 266 9.20 9.52 -15.88
C ALA A 266 7.87 9.70 -15.13
N LEU A 267 7.87 10.33 -13.95
CA LEU A 267 6.64 10.66 -13.21
C LEU A 267 5.84 11.74 -13.92
N MET A 268 6.50 12.80 -14.37
CA MET A 268 5.84 13.88 -15.12
C MET A 268 5.27 13.34 -16.43
N GLY A 269 6.09 12.64 -17.22
CA GLY A 269 5.67 12.05 -18.49
C GLY A 269 4.57 11.00 -18.35
N ALA A 270 4.48 10.28 -17.23
CA ALA A 270 3.38 9.35 -16.97
C ALA A 270 2.06 10.03 -16.58
N ILE A 271 2.11 11.28 -16.08
CA ILE A 271 0.92 12.06 -15.71
C ILE A 271 0.40 12.87 -16.91
N ASP A 272 1.31 13.36 -17.75
CA ASP A 272 0.98 14.27 -18.87
C ASP A 272 0.45 13.52 -20.12
N ARG A 273 0.57 12.19 -20.16
CA ARG A 273 0.09 11.33 -21.26
C ARG A 273 -1.31 10.79 -21.00
#